data_AF-A0A9E6F861-F1
#
_entry.id   AF-A0A9E6F861-F1
#
_cell.length_a   1.000
_cell.length_b   1.000
_cell.length_c   1.000
_cell.angle_alpha   90.00
_cell.angle_beta   90.00
_cell.angle_gamma   90.00
#
_symmetry.space_group_name_H-M   'P 1'
#
loop_
_entity.id
_entity.type
_entity.pdbx_description
1 polymer ?
#
loop_
_entity_poly.entity_id
_entity_poly.type
_entity_poly.pdbx_seq_one_letter_code
_entity_poly.pdbx_strand_id
1 'polypeptide(L)'
;MKNNNAISKTVFKLSMIAVLTVSLLSLGFYVRGMIENIKADPDPEPEQTYTVTLNDYKVYQFMDVQYDFIMANVTITSNKALNLSQNPYTSSENINLANTTEYTTYLQSQGFDLKCPLPESSTELTQTACLFIPVVNRSLNELILKVSIDRIYNLSFNLNEIAHAGTREMLGVEDQLPDYTATIIDKSLVSIHSFYTLKENGDHDEVVFSSQTQIFGFQVTLENNTTVPLSVESTYIIIDGKGTFQSVDQSYLNDEYVPMFGLEFTGMKTAYLFMDITDETIDLYSLQNESIHVFIKLVNKPSYIEIPFMGTTQ
;
A
#
# COMPACT_ATOMS: atom_id res chain seq x y z
N MET A 1 46.53 -13.48 -113.32
CA MET A 1 46.18 -13.93 -111.96
C MET A 1 46.23 -12.73 -111.00
N LYS A 2 45.13 -12.01 -110.78
CA LYS A 2 45.12 -10.79 -109.94
C LYS A 2 43.74 -10.54 -109.28
N ASN A 3 43.01 -11.60 -108.90
CA ASN A 3 41.66 -11.46 -108.34
C ASN A 3 41.42 -12.21 -107.01
N ASN A 4 42.38 -13.00 -106.51
CA ASN A 4 42.18 -13.82 -105.30
C ASN A 4 42.44 -13.06 -103.99
N ASN A 5 43.23 -11.96 -104.02
CA ASN A 5 43.56 -11.19 -102.81
C ASN A 5 42.46 -10.22 -102.37
N ALA A 6 41.58 -9.77 -103.28
CA ALA A 6 40.47 -8.88 -102.92
C ALA A 6 39.34 -9.65 -102.23
N ILE A 7 38.99 -10.82 -102.75
CA ILE A 7 37.95 -11.70 -102.19
C ILE A 7 38.39 -12.22 -100.81
N SER A 8 39.66 -12.65 -100.67
CA SER A 8 40.23 -13.10 -99.39
C SER A 8 40.15 -12.02 -98.31
N LYS A 9 40.50 -10.76 -98.62
CA LYS A 9 40.41 -9.64 -97.67
C LYS A 9 38.98 -9.28 -97.28
N THR A 10 38.03 -9.38 -98.21
CA THR A 10 36.61 -9.11 -97.93
C THR A 10 35.99 -10.21 -97.06
N VAL A 11 36.29 -11.48 -97.34
CA VAL A 11 35.84 -12.63 -96.53
C VAL A 11 36.42 -12.57 -95.12
N PHE A 12 37.70 -12.19 -94.98
CA PHE A 12 38.34 -12.02 -93.67
C PHE A 12 37.74 -10.86 -92.86
N LYS A 13 37.39 -9.75 -93.51
CA LYS A 13 36.69 -8.64 -92.84
C LYS A 13 35.29 -9.03 -92.39
N LEU A 14 34.53 -9.76 -93.21
CA LEU A 14 33.21 -10.26 -92.85
C LEU A 14 33.26 -11.25 -91.67
N SER A 15 34.26 -12.15 -91.64
CA SER A 15 34.40 -13.06 -90.50
C SER A 15 34.78 -12.33 -89.21
N MET A 16 35.62 -11.30 -89.30
CA MET A 16 36.00 -10.49 -88.14
C MET A 16 34.80 -9.71 -87.59
N ILE A 17 33.96 -9.14 -88.47
CA ILE A 17 32.71 -8.46 -88.06
C ILE A 17 31.76 -9.46 -87.40
N ALA A 18 31.58 -10.65 -87.99
CA ALA A 18 30.71 -11.69 -87.44
C ALA A 18 31.14 -12.12 -86.03
N VAL A 19 32.44 -12.35 -85.81
CA VAL A 19 33.00 -12.69 -84.50
C VAL A 19 32.75 -11.57 -83.49
N LEU A 20 32.94 -10.31 -83.90
CA LEU A 20 32.68 -9.14 -83.05
C LEU A 20 31.22 -9.03 -82.65
N THR A 21 30.28 -9.22 -83.59
CA THR A 21 28.84 -9.21 -83.29
C THR A 21 28.42 -10.34 -82.36
N VAL A 22 28.94 -11.55 -82.55
CA VAL A 22 28.63 -12.68 -81.66
C VAL A 22 29.19 -12.42 -80.26
N SER A 23 30.38 -11.83 -80.16
CA SER A 23 31.01 -11.46 -78.88
C SER A 23 30.24 -10.36 -78.15
N LEU A 24 29.74 -9.35 -78.89
CA LEU A 24 28.92 -8.28 -78.32
C LEU A 24 27.56 -8.79 -77.85
N LEU A 25 26.93 -9.70 -78.61
CA LEU A 25 25.67 -10.32 -78.24
C LEU A 25 25.83 -11.23 -77.01
N SER A 26 26.88 -12.06 -76.98
CA SER A 26 27.15 -12.93 -75.81
C SER A 26 27.49 -12.11 -74.56
N LEU A 27 28.24 -11.02 -74.70
CA LEU A 27 28.48 -10.08 -73.60
C LEU A 27 27.17 -9.41 -73.14
N GLY A 28 26.30 -9.03 -74.07
CA GLY A 28 24.97 -8.47 -73.76
C GLY A 28 24.07 -9.44 -72.99
N PHE A 29 24.04 -10.71 -73.39
CA PHE A 29 23.32 -11.76 -72.66
C PHE A 29 23.94 -12.05 -71.29
N TYR A 30 25.26 -12.04 -71.18
CA TYR A 30 25.97 -12.23 -69.90
C TYR A 30 25.70 -11.09 -68.93
N VAL A 31 25.79 -9.83 -69.40
CA VAL A 31 25.49 -8.64 -68.58
C VAL A 31 24.02 -8.58 -68.20
N ARG A 32 23.09 -8.95 -69.10
CA ARG A 32 21.67 -9.04 -68.78
C ARG A 32 21.38 -10.13 -67.74
N GLY A 33 22.01 -11.30 -67.87
CA GLY A 33 21.91 -12.37 -66.87
C GLY A 33 22.53 -11.99 -65.52
N MET A 34 23.56 -11.14 -65.50
CA MET A 34 24.09 -10.54 -64.27
C MET A 34 23.10 -9.54 -63.67
N ILE A 35 22.54 -8.62 -64.47
CA ILE A 35 21.59 -7.60 -64.00
C ILE A 35 20.29 -8.24 -63.48
N GLU A 36 19.75 -9.26 -64.18
CA GLU A 36 18.56 -9.99 -63.75
C GLU A 36 18.82 -10.89 -62.52
N ASN A 37 20.08 -11.22 -62.22
CA ASN A 37 20.49 -11.96 -61.00
C ASN A 37 20.98 -11.06 -59.86
N ILE A 38 21.05 -9.74 -60.04
CA ILE A 38 21.14 -8.80 -58.92
C ILE A 38 19.73 -8.77 -58.32
N LYS A 39 19.42 -9.79 -57.52
CA LYS A 39 18.34 -9.69 -56.55
C LYS A 39 18.68 -8.48 -55.70
N ALA A 40 17.79 -7.50 -55.65
CA ALA A 40 17.83 -6.49 -54.61
C ALA A 40 18.04 -7.25 -53.29
N ASP A 41 19.07 -6.88 -52.54
CA ASP A 41 19.26 -7.40 -51.19
C ASP A 41 17.90 -7.28 -50.50
N PRO A 42 17.33 -8.37 -49.94
CA PRO A 42 16.10 -8.25 -49.20
C PRO A 42 16.32 -7.15 -48.16
N ASP A 43 15.42 -6.15 -48.13
CA ASP A 43 15.47 -5.08 -47.13
C ASP A 43 15.75 -5.74 -45.77
N PRO A 44 16.80 -5.30 -45.04
CA PRO A 44 17.14 -5.94 -43.79
C PRO A 44 15.89 -5.92 -42.92
N GLU A 45 15.50 -7.10 -42.41
CA GLU A 45 14.34 -7.18 -41.53
C GLU A 45 14.50 -6.15 -40.41
N PRO A 46 13.43 -5.44 -40.02
CA PRO A 46 13.53 -4.46 -38.95
C PRO A 46 14.12 -5.13 -37.70
N GLU A 47 15.11 -4.48 -37.09
CA GLU A 47 15.67 -4.93 -35.82
C GLU A 47 14.57 -4.98 -34.76
N GLN A 48 14.69 -5.91 -33.81
CA GLN A 48 13.73 -6.00 -32.72
C GLN A 48 13.90 -4.78 -31.80
N THR A 49 12.82 -4.04 -31.58
CA THR A 49 12.80 -2.86 -30.72
C THR A 49 11.80 -3.05 -29.60
N TYR A 50 12.19 -2.66 -28.39
CA TYR A 50 11.33 -2.72 -27.22
C TYR A 50 10.91 -1.31 -26.77
N THR A 51 9.73 -1.23 -26.17
CA THR A 51 9.27 -0.06 -25.39
C THR A 51 8.80 -0.56 -24.04
N VAL A 52 9.20 0.13 -22.97
CA VAL A 52 8.85 -0.19 -21.58
C VAL A 52 8.08 0.99 -21.02
N THR A 53 6.87 0.75 -20.53
CA THR A 53 5.97 1.77 -20.01
C THR A 53 5.53 1.40 -18.60
N LEU A 54 5.61 2.37 -17.67
CA LEU A 54 4.95 2.28 -16.37
C LEU A 54 3.50 2.76 -16.54
N ASN A 55 2.53 1.88 -16.33
CA ASN A 55 1.11 2.21 -16.48
C ASN A 55 0.55 2.88 -15.23
N ASP A 56 0.75 2.23 -14.08
CA ASP A 56 0.34 2.71 -12.77
C ASP A 56 1.20 2.04 -11.68
N TYR A 57 1.22 2.64 -10.49
CA TYR A 57 1.84 2.05 -9.32
C TYR A 57 1.20 2.53 -8.02
N LYS A 58 1.34 1.70 -6.98
CA LYS A 58 0.99 2.03 -5.60
C LYS A 58 2.15 1.76 -4.66
N VAL A 59 2.38 2.70 -3.74
CA VAL A 59 3.40 2.66 -2.68
C VAL A 59 2.72 2.37 -1.36
N TYR A 60 3.18 1.34 -0.66
CA TYR A 60 2.63 0.89 0.62
C TYR A 60 3.66 1.15 1.70
N GLN A 61 3.32 2.05 2.63
CA GLN A 61 4.16 2.45 3.75
C GLN A 61 3.40 2.22 5.06
N PHE A 62 3.63 1.06 5.66
CA PHE A 62 2.96 0.67 6.92
C PHE A 62 3.96 0.70 8.07
N MET A 63 3.56 1.28 9.21
CA MET A 63 4.48 1.44 10.36
C MET A 63 4.88 0.12 11.01
N ASP A 64 3.99 -0.86 10.97
CA ASP A 64 4.11 -2.19 11.57
C ASP A 64 4.73 -3.24 10.64
N VAL A 65 5.13 -2.83 9.43
CA VAL A 65 5.88 -3.65 8.47
C VAL A 65 7.34 -3.17 8.44
N GLN A 66 8.27 -4.10 8.32
CA GLN A 66 9.72 -3.82 8.38
C GLN A 66 10.28 -3.00 7.21
N TYR A 67 9.56 -2.92 6.09
CA TYR A 67 9.98 -2.23 4.88
C TYR A 67 8.76 -1.71 4.13
N ASP A 68 8.97 -0.72 3.25
CA ASP A 68 7.94 -0.23 2.35
C ASP A 68 7.98 -1.03 1.04
N PHE A 69 6.93 -1.04 0.24
CA PHE A 69 6.95 -1.76 -1.04
C PHE A 69 6.05 -1.10 -2.09
N ILE A 70 6.32 -1.40 -3.35
CA ILE A 70 5.56 -0.91 -4.50
C ILE A 70 4.93 -2.10 -5.21
N MET A 71 3.67 -1.93 -5.60
CA MET A 71 3.01 -2.76 -6.61
C MET A 71 2.88 -1.92 -7.88
N ALA A 72 3.55 -2.33 -8.96
CA ALA A 72 3.61 -1.57 -10.20
C ALA A 72 3.12 -2.41 -11.38
N ASN A 73 2.39 -1.78 -12.31
CA ASN A 73 2.01 -2.39 -13.56
C ASN A 73 2.90 -1.86 -14.69
N VAL A 74 3.68 -2.76 -15.27
CA VAL A 74 4.65 -2.44 -16.32
C VAL A 74 4.29 -3.18 -17.60
N THR A 75 4.21 -2.44 -18.70
CA THR A 75 4.01 -3.01 -20.04
C THR A 75 5.28 -2.94 -20.85
N ILE A 76 5.67 -4.08 -21.42
CA ILE A 76 6.72 -4.22 -22.42
C ILE A 76 6.06 -4.53 -23.75
N THR A 77 6.29 -3.69 -24.76
CA THR A 77 5.85 -3.92 -26.15
C THR A 77 7.05 -4.12 -27.07
N SER A 78 6.91 -4.98 -28.06
CA SER A 78 7.92 -5.24 -29.09
C SER A 78 7.30 -5.23 -30.49
N ASN A 79 8.09 -4.84 -31.49
CA ASN A 79 7.69 -4.92 -32.90
C ASN A 79 7.78 -6.35 -33.48
N LYS A 80 8.41 -7.27 -32.76
CA LYS A 80 8.51 -8.72 -33.04
C LYS A 80 8.07 -9.54 -31.81
N ALA A 81 7.91 -10.85 -31.97
CA ALA A 81 7.53 -11.74 -30.87
C ALA A 81 8.46 -11.54 -29.65
N LEU A 82 7.86 -11.36 -28.46
CA LEU A 82 8.61 -11.12 -27.23
C LEU A 82 9.38 -12.39 -26.82
N ASN A 83 10.70 -12.24 -26.66
CA ASN A 83 11.55 -13.25 -26.04
C ASN A 83 12.33 -12.60 -24.90
N LEU A 84 11.68 -12.51 -23.74
CA LEU A 84 12.21 -11.83 -22.56
C LEU A 84 12.94 -12.82 -21.65
N SER A 85 14.02 -12.36 -21.02
CA SER A 85 14.63 -13.09 -19.91
C SER A 85 13.60 -13.25 -18.78
N GLN A 86 13.71 -14.33 -17.99
CA GLN A 86 12.70 -14.64 -16.96
C GLN A 86 12.50 -13.51 -15.92
N ASN A 87 13.53 -12.69 -15.68
CA ASN A 87 13.41 -11.53 -14.80
C ASN A 87 14.44 -10.43 -15.14
N PRO A 88 14.08 -9.44 -15.97
CA PRO A 88 14.96 -8.34 -16.35
C PRO A 88 15.01 -7.19 -15.33
N TYR A 89 14.45 -7.34 -14.13
CA TYR A 89 14.12 -6.24 -13.24
C TYR A 89 15.08 -6.15 -12.04
N THR A 90 15.66 -4.96 -11.80
CA THR A 90 16.53 -4.69 -10.64
C THR A 90 16.30 -3.29 -10.10
N SER A 91 16.06 -3.16 -8.79
CA SER A 91 15.86 -1.85 -8.14
C SER A 91 17.17 -1.06 -7.97
N SER A 92 17.07 0.23 -7.68
CA SER A 92 18.20 1.10 -7.32
C SER A 92 18.89 0.70 -6.02
N GLU A 93 18.21 -0.09 -5.19
CA GLU A 93 18.79 -0.74 -4.01
C GLU A 93 19.53 -2.04 -4.34
N ASN A 94 19.65 -2.38 -5.64
CA ASN A 94 20.25 -3.61 -6.17
C ASN A 94 19.49 -4.90 -5.83
N ILE A 95 18.18 -4.81 -5.59
CA ILE A 95 17.32 -5.98 -5.38
C ILE A 95 16.85 -6.48 -6.75
N ASN A 96 17.20 -7.73 -7.08
CA ASN A 96 16.67 -8.41 -8.25
C ASN A 96 15.28 -8.95 -7.93
N LEU A 97 14.27 -8.63 -8.75
CA LEU A 97 12.89 -9.00 -8.44
C LEU A 97 12.62 -10.52 -8.50
N ALA A 98 13.53 -11.31 -9.07
CA ALA A 98 13.48 -12.77 -9.02
C ALA A 98 13.68 -13.31 -7.60
N ASN A 99 14.30 -12.53 -6.72
CA ASN A 99 14.69 -12.92 -5.38
C ASN A 99 13.85 -12.19 -4.31
N THR A 100 12.54 -12.08 -4.53
CA THR A 100 11.62 -11.35 -3.64
C THR A 100 10.82 -12.24 -2.70
N THR A 101 11.00 -13.56 -2.77
CA THR A 101 10.21 -14.56 -2.02
C THR A 101 10.24 -14.34 -0.50
N GLU A 102 11.38 -13.93 0.07
CA GLU A 102 11.49 -13.67 1.51
C GLU A 102 10.59 -12.51 1.95
N TYR A 103 10.53 -11.45 1.13
CA TYR A 103 9.69 -10.28 1.36
C TYR A 103 8.22 -10.68 1.27
N THR A 104 7.83 -11.30 0.16
CA THR A 104 6.43 -11.68 -0.05
C THR A 104 5.93 -12.66 1.01
N THR A 105 6.77 -13.62 1.43
CA THR A 105 6.43 -14.58 2.50
C THR A 105 6.26 -13.89 3.85
N TYR A 106 7.12 -12.92 4.18
CA TYR A 106 6.96 -12.12 5.39
C TYR A 106 5.63 -11.36 5.39
N LEU A 107 5.29 -10.65 4.32
CA LEU A 107 4.02 -9.93 4.23
C LEU A 107 2.81 -10.87 4.32
N GLN A 108 2.85 -12.01 3.65
CA GLN A 108 1.81 -13.03 3.77
C GLN A 108 1.65 -13.54 5.21
N SER A 109 2.76 -13.69 5.96
CA SER A 109 2.72 -14.05 7.39
C SER A 109 2.10 -12.97 8.27
N GLN A 110 2.11 -11.71 7.83
CA GLN A 110 1.43 -10.59 8.49
C GLN A 110 -0.03 -10.44 8.04
N GLY A 111 -0.54 -11.36 7.22
CA GLY A 111 -1.93 -11.38 6.77
C GLY A 111 -2.21 -10.62 5.48
N PHE A 112 -1.20 -10.04 4.81
CA PHE A 112 -1.39 -9.34 3.54
C PHE A 112 -1.62 -10.33 2.38
N ASP A 113 -2.68 -10.10 1.60
CA ASP A 113 -2.94 -10.79 0.33
C ASP A 113 -2.32 -9.99 -0.82
N LEU A 114 -1.11 -10.39 -1.23
CA LEU A 114 -0.36 -9.75 -2.32
C LEU A 114 -0.87 -10.12 -3.73
N LYS A 115 -2.15 -10.48 -3.87
CA LYS A 115 -2.77 -10.62 -5.19
C LYS A 115 -2.60 -9.32 -5.96
N CYS A 116 -2.17 -9.43 -7.21
CA CYS A 116 -2.01 -8.23 -8.00
C CYS A 116 -3.36 -7.53 -8.20
N PRO A 117 -3.50 -6.25 -7.78
CA PRO A 117 -4.73 -5.50 -7.97
C PRO A 117 -4.86 -4.92 -9.40
N LEU A 118 -3.80 -5.02 -10.21
CA LEU A 118 -3.70 -4.41 -11.53
C LEU A 118 -3.81 -5.49 -12.64
N PRO A 119 -4.45 -5.19 -13.78
CA PRO A 119 -4.68 -6.19 -14.83
C PRO A 119 -3.37 -6.65 -15.49
N GLU A 120 -3.17 -7.96 -15.55
CA GLU A 120 -2.11 -8.60 -16.32
C GLU A 120 -2.64 -9.04 -17.69
N SER A 121 -1.81 -8.91 -18.72
CA SER A 121 -2.17 -9.34 -20.08
C SER A 121 -0.92 -9.71 -20.85
N SER A 122 -0.98 -10.79 -21.62
CA SER A 122 0.12 -11.21 -22.48
C SER A 122 -0.38 -11.55 -23.87
N THR A 123 0.31 -11.03 -24.88
CA THR A 123 0.15 -11.33 -26.30
C THR A 123 1.53 -11.59 -26.90
N GLU A 124 1.60 -12.04 -28.15
CA GLU A 124 2.90 -12.28 -28.81
C GLU A 124 3.81 -11.04 -28.83
N LEU A 125 3.25 -9.83 -28.83
CA LEU A 125 3.99 -8.56 -28.97
C LEU A 125 3.97 -7.70 -27.70
N THR A 126 3.20 -8.05 -26.68
CA THR A 126 2.98 -7.21 -25.50
C THR A 126 2.86 -8.07 -24.24
N GLN A 127 3.62 -7.73 -23.22
CA GLN A 127 3.51 -8.30 -21.88
C GLN A 127 3.27 -7.19 -20.87
N THR A 128 2.17 -7.30 -20.14
CA THR A 128 1.80 -6.44 -19.02
C THR A 128 1.90 -7.28 -17.76
N ALA A 129 2.82 -6.92 -16.87
CA ALA A 129 3.11 -7.65 -15.65
C ALA A 129 2.94 -6.77 -14.41
N CYS A 130 2.48 -7.41 -13.33
CA CYS A 130 2.44 -6.80 -12.03
C CYS A 130 3.69 -7.13 -11.25
N LEU A 131 4.44 -6.10 -10.86
CA LEU A 131 5.71 -6.24 -10.19
C LEU A 131 5.55 -5.85 -8.73
N PHE A 132 5.96 -6.76 -7.84
CA PHE A 132 6.24 -6.46 -6.45
C PHE A 132 7.69 -5.96 -6.34
N ILE A 133 7.88 -4.77 -5.76
CA ILE A 133 9.19 -4.13 -5.64
C ILE A 133 9.38 -3.72 -4.17
N PRO A 134 10.22 -4.44 -3.39
CA PRO A 134 10.51 -4.03 -2.02
C PRO A 134 11.37 -2.77 -1.99
N VAL A 135 11.16 -1.95 -0.94
CA VAL A 135 11.91 -0.74 -0.62
C VAL A 135 12.43 -0.86 0.81
N VAL A 136 13.68 -1.30 0.94
CA VAL A 136 14.27 -1.62 2.25
C VAL A 136 14.71 -0.35 2.98
N ASN A 137 15.24 0.63 2.26
CA ASN A 137 15.59 1.93 2.80
C ASN A 137 14.38 2.87 2.80
N ARG A 138 13.66 2.91 3.93
CA ARG A 138 12.49 3.78 4.16
C ARG A 138 12.78 5.28 4.17
N SER A 139 14.06 5.69 4.08
CA SER A 139 14.44 7.11 3.96
C SER A 139 14.53 7.59 2.50
N LEU A 140 14.30 6.71 1.53
CA LEU A 140 14.28 7.09 0.12
C LEU A 140 13.01 7.90 -0.21
N ASN A 141 13.17 8.92 -1.05
CA ASN A 141 12.04 9.65 -1.64
C ASN A 141 11.69 9.14 -3.04
N GLU A 142 12.63 8.46 -3.69
CA GLU A 142 12.52 7.95 -5.06
C GLU A 142 13.18 6.57 -5.15
N LEU A 143 12.55 5.66 -5.88
CA LEU A 143 13.13 4.38 -6.28
C LEU A 143 13.21 4.30 -7.81
N ILE A 144 14.29 3.72 -8.35
CA ILE A 144 14.41 3.47 -9.79
C ILE A 144 14.40 1.96 -10.04
N LEU A 145 13.49 1.46 -10.87
CA LEU A 145 13.54 0.11 -11.41
C LEU A 145 14.25 0.10 -12.77
N LYS A 146 15.31 -0.68 -12.86
CA LYS A 146 16.08 -0.94 -14.08
C LYS A 146 15.51 -2.18 -14.76
N VAL A 147 15.12 -2.04 -16.02
CA VAL A 147 14.62 -3.12 -16.88
C VAL A 147 15.64 -3.39 -17.97
N SER A 148 16.25 -4.58 -17.98
CA SER A 148 17.35 -4.95 -18.87
C SER A 148 16.94 -5.97 -19.93
N ILE A 149 16.58 -5.52 -21.14
CA ILE A 149 16.01 -6.38 -22.22
C ILE A 149 16.78 -6.28 -23.55
N ASP A 150 17.54 -5.21 -23.76
CA ASP A 150 18.40 -4.95 -24.93
C ASP A 150 19.33 -3.77 -24.59
N ARG A 151 18.74 -2.78 -23.93
CA ARG A 151 19.35 -1.71 -23.15
C ARG A 151 18.68 -1.65 -21.78
N ILE A 152 19.12 -0.70 -20.96
CA ILE A 152 18.53 -0.43 -19.65
C ILE A 152 17.46 0.65 -19.80
N TYR A 153 16.23 0.32 -19.42
CA TYR A 153 15.14 1.27 -19.23
C TYR A 153 15.00 1.56 -17.73
N ASN A 154 14.87 2.83 -17.36
CA ASN A 154 14.68 3.24 -15.98
C ASN A 154 13.23 3.70 -15.79
N LEU A 155 12.53 3.07 -14.85
CA LEU A 155 11.23 3.50 -14.37
C LEU A 155 11.41 4.13 -12.98
N SER A 156 10.96 5.36 -12.80
CA SER A 156 11.06 6.09 -11.53
C SER A 156 9.74 6.02 -10.77
N PHE A 157 9.85 5.87 -9.45
CA PHE A 157 8.74 5.82 -8.51
C PHE A 157 8.95 6.89 -7.44
N ASN A 158 8.05 7.86 -7.35
CA ASN A 158 8.01 8.80 -6.24
C ASN A 158 7.33 8.13 -5.04
N LEU A 159 8.06 7.99 -3.94
CA LEU A 159 7.62 7.25 -2.75
C LEU A 159 6.72 8.09 -1.83
N ASN A 160 6.74 9.42 -1.99
CA ASN A 160 6.00 10.35 -1.12
C ASN A 160 4.77 10.94 -1.80
N GLU A 161 4.45 10.53 -3.02
CA GLU A 161 3.32 11.06 -3.77
C GLU A 161 2.00 10.44 -3.29
N ILE A 162 1.17 11.25 -2.66
CA ILE A 162 -0.10 10.83 -2.03
C ILE A 162 -1.04 10.15 -3.04
N ALA A 163 -1.05 10.58 -4.31
CA ALA A 163 -1.88 9.96 -5.35
C ALA A 163 -1.54 8.48 -5.60
N HIS A 164 -0.30 8.10 -5.31
CA HIS A 164 0.20 6.74 -5.43
C HIS A 164 0.24 5.98 -4.09
N ALA A 165 -0.27 6.56 -2.99
CA ALA A 165 -0.37 5.83 -1.72
C ALA A 165 -1.36 4.67 -1.85
N GLY A 166 -0.91 3.47 -1.47
CA GLY A 166 -1.72 2.27 -1.34
C GLY A 166 -2.25 2.11 0.08
N THR A 167 -3.38 1.44 0.22
CA THR A 167 -4.03 1.20 1.52
C THR A 167 -4.06 -0.30 1.85
N ARG A 168 -4.34 -0.66 3.11
CA ARG A 168 -4.31 -2.07 3.56
C ARG A 168 -5.42 -2.90 2.91
N GLU A 169 -6.57 -2.28 2.68
CA GLU A 169 -7.75 -2.88 2.06
C GLU A 169 -7.45 -3.30 0.61
N MET A 170 -6.60 -2.56 -0.10
CA MET A 170 -6.15 -2.91 -1.46
C MET A 170 -5.35 -4.23 -1.50
N LEU A 171 -4.82 -4.66 -0.35
CA LEU A 171 -4.05 -5.89 -0.18
C LEU A 171 -4.85 -6.98 0.53
N GLY A 172 -6.18 -6.91 0.47
CA GLY A 172 -7.07 -7.93 1.05
C GLY A 172 -7.00 -8.04 2.57
N VAL A 173 -6.31 -7.11 3.24
CA VAL A 173 -6.42 -6.93 4.69
C VAL A 173 -7.68 -6.10 4.89
N GLU A 174 -8.80 -6.75 5.19
CA GLU A 174 -9.86 -6.06 5.91
C GLU A 174 -9.22 -5.53 7.19
N ASP A 175 -9.28 -4.22 7.41
CA ASP A 175 -8.95 -3.64 8.70
C ASP A 175 -9.63 -4.51 9.75
N GLN A 176 -8.84 -5.19 10.59
CA GLN A 176 -9.41 -5.79 11.79
C GLN A 176 -10.04 -4.61 12.53
N LEU A 177 -11.37 -4.57 12.54
CA LEU A 177 -12.11 -3.77 13.50
C LEU A 177 -11.39 -3.99 14.83
N PRO A 178 -10.89 -2.93 15.49
CA PRO A 178 -10.21 -3.10 16.75
C PRO A 178 -11.14 -3.90 17.66
N ASP A 179 -10.61 -4.82 18.48
CA ASP A 179 -11.40 -5.68 19.38
C ASP A 179 -12.53 -4.90 20.10
N TYR A 180 -12.28 -3.61 20.35
CA TYR A 180 -13.27 -2.66 20.80
C TYR A 180 -12.97 -1.24 20.28
N THR A 181 -13.99 -0.39 20.30
CA THR A 181 -13.84 1.07 20.24
C THR A 181 -14.36 1.70 21.53
N ALA A 182 -13.76 2.81 21.95
CA ALA A 182 -14.15 3.54 23.16
C ALA A 182 -14.14 5.03 22.86
N THR A 183 -15.17 5.76 23.30
CA THR A 183 -15.27 7.22 23.12
C THR A 183 -15.97 7.86 24.30
N ILE A 184 -15.54 9.07 24.68
CA ILE A 184 -16.27 9.92 25.63
C ILE A 184 -17.16 10.85 24.83
N ILE A 185 -18.45 10.83 25.13
CA ILE A 185 -19.46 11.68 24.50
C ILE A 185 -19.62 12.98 25.26
N ASP A 186 -19.65 12.91 26.59
CA ASP A 186 -19.93 14.06 27.45
C ASP A 186 -19.29 13.90 28.83
N LYS A 187 -19.17 15.00 29.56
CA LYS A 187 -18.72 15.06 30.96
C LYS A 187 -19.71 15.89 31.77
N SER A 188 -20.09 15.39 32.94
CA SER A 188 -21.06 16.06 33.81
C SER A 188 -20.61 16.08 35.27
N LEU A 189 -20.88 17.17 35.98
CA LEU A 189 -20.77 17.19 37.45
C LEU A 189 -21.93 16.38 38.04
N VAL A 190 -21.60 15.39 38.88
CA VAL A 190 -22.55 14.47 39.50
C VAL A 190 -22.67 14.78 40.98
N SER A 191 -23.90 14.80 41.50
CA SER A 191 -24.15 15.02 42.92
C SER A 191 -23.58 13.88 43.77
N ILE A 192 -22.77 14.18 44.79
CA ILE A 192 -22.27 13.19 45.74
C ILE A 192 -23.39 12.42 46.45
N HIS A 193 -24.56 13.05 46.63
CA HIS A 193 -25.72 12.43 47.29
C HIS A 193 -26.46 11.42 46.41
N SER A 194 -26.08 11.30 45.13
CA SER A 194 -26.66 10.30 44.22
C SER A 194 -26.01 8.92 44.36
N PHE A 195 -24.96 8.78 45.18
CA PHE A 195 -24.23 7.53 45.40
C PHE A 195 -24.64 6.85 46.69
N TYR A 196 -24.75 5.52 46.62
CA TYR A 196 -25.15 4.70 47.76
C TYR A 196 -24.51 3.30 47.68
N THR A 197 -24.56 2.57 48.79
CA THR A 197 -24.30 1.13 48.85
C THR A 197 -25.55 0.40 49.31
N LEU A 198 -25.61 -0.92 49.08
CA LEU A 198 -26.71 -1.76 49.56
C LEU A 198 -26.30 -2.47 50.85
N LYS A 199 -27.13 -2.35 51.88
CA LYS A 199 -27.06 -3.19 53.08
C LYS A 199 -27.49 -4.62 52.75
N GLU A 200 -27.17 -5.57 53.65
CA GLU A 200 -27.57 -6.98 53.48
C GLU A 200 -29.09 -7.17 53.34
N ASN A 201 -29.89 -6.26 53.88
CA ASN A 201 -31.35 -6.27 53.78
C ASN A 201 -31.89 -5.57 52.51
N GLY A 202 -31.02 -5.03 51.65
CA GLY A 202 -31.37 -4.30 50.42
C GLY A 202 -31.66 -2.82 50.61
N ASP A 203 -31.56 -2.28 51.83
CA ASP A 203 -31.72 -0.84 52.07
C ASP A 203 -30.49 -0.05 51.60
N HIS A 204 -30.72 1.20 51.20
CA HIS A 204 -29.65 2.12 50.81
C HIS A 204 -28.85 2.58 52.04
N ASP A 205 -27.53 2.62 51.90
CA ASP A 205 -26.62 3.34 52.80
C ASP A 205 -25.94 4.47 52.03
N GLU A 206 -25.97 5.66 52.61
CA GLU A 206 -25.35 6.84 52.00
C GLU A 206 -23.82 6.72 52.01
N VAL A 207 -23.21 7.10 50.90
CA VAL A 207 -21.75 7.17 50.78
C VAL A 207 -21.27 8.54 51.25
N VAL A 208 -20.26 8.56 52.11
CA VAL A 208 -19.63 9.81 52.58
C VAL A 208 -18.37 10.09 51.77
N PHE A 209 -18.39 11.16 50.98
CA PHE A 209 -17.21 11.69 50.28
C PHE A 209 -16.49 12.75 51.12
N SER A 210 -15.25 13.06 50.76
CA SER A 210 -14.50 14.14 51.38
C SER A 210 -15.14 15.50 51.05
N SER A 211 -15.01 16.50 51.91
CA SER A 211 -15.56 17.83 51.64
C SER A 211 -14.85 18.58 50.50
N GLN A 212 -13.73 18.06 50.00
CA GLN A 212 -12.95 18.63 48.91
C GLN A 212 -13.18 17.87 47.59
N THR A 213 -14.04 16.87 47.58
CA THR A 213 -14.30 16.00 46.43
C THR A 213 -15.36 16.62 45.52
N GLN A 214 -15.10 16.58 44.22
CA GLN A 214 -16.10 16.71 43.16
C GLN A 214 -16.15 15.41 42.36
N ILE A 215 -17.36 14.91 42.09
CA ILE A 215 -17.53 13.73 41.25
C ILE A 215 -17.92 14.15 39.85
N PHE A 216 -17.11 13.76 38.87
CA PHE A 216 -17.44 13.94 37.46
C PHE A 216 -17.77 12.60 36.82
N GLY A 217 -18.92 12.55 36.15
CA GLY A 217 -19.35 11.44 35.31
C GLY A 217 -18.96 11.68 33.86
N PHE A 218 -18.15 10.78 33.29
CA PHE A 218 -17.84 10.74 31.87
C PHE A 218 -18.76 9.74 31.18
N GLN A 219 -19.60 10.21 30.27
CA GLN A 219 -20.45 9.35 29.47
C GLN A 219 -19.60 8.69 28.39
N VAL A 220 -19.40 7.38 28.51
CA VAL A 220 -18.54 6.59 27.62
C VAL A 220 -19.38 5.64 26.79
N THR A 221 -19.14 5.62 25.48
CA THR A 221 -19.59 4.55 24.59
C THR A 221 -18.43 3.59 24.34
N LEU A 222 -18.65 2.32 24.69
CA LEU A 222 -17.77 1.19 24.40
C LEU A 222 -18.48 0.24 23.44
N GLU A 223 -17.84 -0.10 22.34
CA GLU A 223 -18.31 -1.09 21.38
C GLU A 223 -17.34 -2.27 21.38
N ASN A 224 -17.84 -3.47 21.69
CA ASN A 224 -17.08 -4.70 21.59
C ASN A 224 -17.33 -5.34 20.22
N ASN A 225 -16.26 -5.43 19.43
CA ASN A 225 -16.26 -6.04 18.10
C ASN A 225 -15.91 -7.53 18.12
N THR A 226 -15.76 -8.12 19.30
CA THR A 226 -15.48 -9.55 19.50
C THR A 226 -16.69 -10.32 20.03
N THR A 227 -16.59 -11.65 20.04
CA THR A 227 -17.61 -12.55 20.62
C THR A 227 -17.43 -12.77 22.13
N VAL A 228 -16.30 -12.34 22.70
CA VAL A 228 -15.99 -12.49 24.12
C VAL A 228 -16.46 -11.23 24.85
N PRO A 229 -17.32 -11.34 25.88
CA PRO A 229 -17.74 -10.16 26.64
C PRO A 229 -16.55 -9.40 27.22
N LEU A 230 -16.65 -8.07 27.20
CA LEU A 230 -15.67 -7.17 27.82
C LEU A 230 -16.30 -6.54 29.07
N SER A 231 -15.44 -6.17 30.02
CA SER A 231 -15.81 -5.42 31.22
C SER A 231 -14.64 -4.52 31.64
N VAL A 232 -14.95 -3.40 32.28
CA VAL A 232 -13.94 -2.45 32.79
C VAL A 232 -13.46 -2.92 34.17
N GLU A 233 -12.14 -3.09 34.32
CA GLU A 233 -11.47 -3.50 35.56
C GLU A 233 -11.13 -2.30 36.44
N SER A 234 -10.61 -1.22 35.84
CA SER A 234 -10.22 0.00 36.57
C SER A 234 -10.18 1.21 35.64
N THR A 235 -10.27 2.41 36.22
CA THR A 235 -10.09 3.65 35.47
C THR A 235 -9.42 4.73 36.32
N TYR A 236 -8.69 5.62 35.67
CA TYR A 236 -8.15 6.85 36.27
C TYR A 236 -8.14 7.95 35.23
N ILE A 237 -8.00 9.20 35.69
CA ILE A 237 -7.92 10.38 34.84
C ILE A 237 -6.64 11.14 35.14
N ILE A 238 -6.00 11.67 34.11
CA ILE A 238 -4.92 12.64 34.21
C ILE A 238 -5.45 13.96 33.69
N ILE A 239 -5.26 15.02 34.48
CA ILE A 239 -5.58 16.38 34.08
C ILE A 239 -4.26 17.16 34.03
N ASP A 240 -3.95 17.71 32.85
CA ASP A 240 -2.69 18.40 32.61
C ASP A 240 -2.44 19.53 33.61
N GLY A 241 -1.28 19.51 34.25
CA GLY A 241 -0.88 20.49 35.25
C GLY A 241 -1.67 20.44 36.58
N LYS A 242 -2.62 19.51 36.73
CA LYS A 242 -3.43 19.35 37.95
C LYS A 242 -3.14 18.04 38.68
N GLY A 243 -2.91 16.94 37.96
CA GLY A 243 -2.51 15.66 38.56
C GLY A 243 -3.29 14.47 38.04
N THR A 244 -3.26 13.38 38.81
CA THR A 244 -3.93 12.11 38.50
C THR A 244 -4.97 11.82 39.57
N PHE A 245 -6.18 11.47 39.14
CA PHE A 245 -7.32 11.20 40.00
C PHE A 245 -7.89 9.82 39.70
N GLN A 246 -8.49 9.18 40.71
CA GLN A 246 -8.98 7.81 40.61
C GLN A 246 -10.48 7.79 40.35
N SER A 247 -10.98 6.62 39.95
CA SER A 247 -12.42 6.38 39.93
C SER A 247 -13.01 6.38 41.34
N VAL A 248 -14.30 6.70 41.42
CA VAL A 248 -15.14 6.37 42.58
C VAL A 248 -15.09 4.86 42.82
N ASP A 249 -15.19 4.44 44.09
CA ASP A 249 -15.21 3.02 44.46
C ASP A 249 -16.28 2.26 43.66
N GLN A 250 -15.85 1.15 43.05
CA GLN A 250 -16.69 0.37 42.13
C GLN A 250 -17.86 -0.34 42.83
N SER A 251 -17.84 -0.42 44.16
CA SER A 251 -18.95 -0.94 44.95
C SER A 251 -20.11 0.04 45.10
N TYR A 252 -19.90 1.33 44.76
CA TYR A 252 -20.92 2.35 44.89
C TYR A 252 -21.87 2.33 43.70
N LEU A 253 -23.16 2.34 44.00
CA LEU A 253 -24.24 2.46 43.04
C LEU A 253 -24.64 3.93 42.88
N ASN A 254 -25.34 4.25 41.79
CA ASN A 254 -25.80 5.60 41.49
C ASN A 254 -27.28 5.58 41.08
N ASP A 255 -28.07 6.50 41.64
CA ASP A 255 -29.52 6.59 41.39
C ASP A 255 -29.87 7.26 40.05
N GLU A 256 -28.97 8.09 39.50
CA GLU A 256 -29.23 8.95 38.34
C GLU A 256 -28.70 8.35 37.03
N TYR A 257 -27.56 7.67 37.11
CA TYR A 257 -26.78 7.22 35.95
C TYR A 257 -26.38 5.76 36.10
N VAL A 258 -26.26 5.07 34.97
CA VAL A 258 -25.79 3.67 34.95
C VAL A 258 -24.25 3.65 35.04
N PRO A 259 -23.64 3.08 36.09
CA PRO A 259 -22.19 2.93 36.18
C PRO A 259 -21.67 1.96 35.12
N MET A 260 -20.49 2.23 34.55
CA MET A 260 -19.83 1.34 33.61
C MET A 260 -19.22 0.11 34.30
N PHE A 261 -18.78 0.26 35.55
CA PHE A 261 -18.25 -0.84 36.34
C PHE A 261 -19.31 -1.92 36.62
N GLY A 262 -18.90 -3.18 36.59
CA GLY A 262 -19.80 -4.33 36.78
C GLY A 262 -20.66 -4.67 35.56
N LEU A 263 -20.60 -3.89 34.47
CA LEU A 263 -21.25 -4.24 33.22
C LEU A 263 -20.36 -5.17 32.39
N GLU A 264 -20.96 -6.25 31.90
CA GLU A 264 -20.43 -7.05 30.80
C GLU A 264 -21.14 -6.64 29.50
N PHE A 265 -20.38 -6.46 28.43
CA PHE A 265 -20.94 -6.02 27.16
C PHE A 265 -20.50 -6.85 25.96
N THR A 266 -21.51 -7.22 25.17
CA THR A 266 -21.41 -7.78 23.82
C THR A 266 -22.04 -6.75 22.87
N GLY A 267 -21.27 -6.25 21.90
CA GLY A 267 -21.65 -5.10 21.08
C GLY A 267 -21.50 -3.75 21.80
N MET A 268 -22.37 -2.80 21.48
CA MET A 268 -22.26 -1.40 21.93
C MET A 268 -23.02 -1.12 23.23
N LYS A 269 -22.37 -0.43 24.17
CA LYS A 269 -22.95 0.07 25.41
C LYS A 269 -22.51 1.49 25.69
N THR A 270 -23.42 2.28 26.29
CA THR A 270 -23.14 3.61 26.79
C THR A 270 -23.48 3.66 28.27
N ALA A 271 -22.54 4.09 29.10
CA ALA A 271 -22.67 4.18 30.56
C ALA A 271 -21.65 5.20 31.10
N TYR A 272 -21.60 5.40 32.42
CA TYR A 272 -20.79 6.44 33.05
C TYR A 272 -19.58 5.88 33.80
N LEU A 273 -18.41 6.50 33.59
CA LEU A 273 -17.26 6.38 34.48
C LEU A 273 -17.26 7.56 35.45
N PHE A 274 -17.29 7.30 36.75
CA PHE A 274 -17.27 8.35 37.78
C PHE A 274 -15.86 8.54 38.34
N MET A 275 -15.37 9.77 38.33
CA MET A 275 -14.05 10.14 38.83
C MET A 275 -14.15 10.98 40.09
N ASP A 276 -13.38 10.62 41.11
CA ASP A 276 -13.23 11.40 42.35
C ASP A 276 -12.10 12.42 42.17
N ILE A 277 -12.50 13.66 41.88
CA ILE A 277 -11.58 14.80 41.82
C ILE A 277 -11.48 15.37 43.23
N THR A 278 -10.47 14.92 43.98
CA THR A 278 -10.17 15.39 45.35
C THR A 278 -9.54 16.79 45.37
N ASP A 279 -10.09 17.71 44.60
CA ASP A 279 -9.76 19.14 44.55
C ASP A 279 -10.97 19.90 43.97
N GLU A 280 -11.78 20.47 44.86
CA GLU A 280 -12.99 21.22 44.52
C GLU A 280 -12.74 22.49 43.67
N THR A 281 -11.48 22.91 43.50
CA THR A 281 -11.12 24.09 42.72
C THR A 281 -10.96 23.80 41.23
N ILE A 282 -10.97 22.52 40.83
CA ILE A 282 -10.82 22.10 39.42
C ILE A 282 -12.18 22.13 38.72
N ASP A 283 -12.42 23.16 37.91
CA ASP A 283 -13.57 23.21 37.01
C ASP A 283 -13.26 22.52 35.67
N LEU A 284 -13.70 21.26 35.52
CA LEU A 284 -13.50 20.49 34.28
C LEU A 284 -14.23 21.07 33.06
N TYR A 285 -15.26 21.90 33.23
CA TYR A 285 -15.93 22.55 32.09
C TYR A 285 -15.10 23.70 31.52
N SER A 286 -14.25 24.32 32.34
CA SER A 286 -13.35 25.39 31.90
C SER A 286 -12.10 24.89 31.16
N LEU A 287 -11.84 23.58 31.20
CA LEU A 287 -10.67 22.95 30.58
C LEU A 287 -10.96 22.46 29.16
N GLN A 288 -9.97 22.61 28.30
CA GLN A 288 -9.95 21.99 26.97
C GLN A 288 -9.96 20.47 27.12
N ASN A 289 -10.69 19.78 26.24
CA ASN A 289 -10.82 18.32 26.31
C ASN A 289 -9.46 17.62 26.11
N GLU A 290 -8.56 18.23 25.35
CA GLU A 290 -7.20 17.75 25.11
C GLU A 290 -6.32 17.75 26.36
N SER A 291 -6.71 18.49 27.42
CA SER A 291 -6.02 18.51 28.71
C SER A 291 -6.56 17.48 29.71
N ILE A 292 -7.53 16.64 29.27
CA ILE A 292 -8.23 15.67 30.11
C ILE A 292 -8.05 14.28 29.48
N HIS A 293 -7.30 13.42 30.15
CA HIS A 293 -6.94 12.10 29.66
C HIS A 293 -7.57 11.03 30.54
N VAL A 294 -8.60 10.33 30.05
CA VAL A 294 -9.28 9.26 30.77
C VAL A 294 -8.74 7.91 30.32
N PHE A 295 -8.31 7.09 31.27
CA PHE A 295 -7.72 5.78 31.00
C PHE A 295 -8.58 4.67 31.59
N ILE A 296 -8.88 3.64 30.80
CA ILE A 296 -9.52 2.41 31.28
C ILE A 296 -8.60 1.21 31.13
N LYS A 297 -8.73 0.25 32.05
CA LYS A 297 -8.20 -1.09 31.89
C LYS A 297 -9.36 -2.05 31.73
N LEU A 298 -9.34 -2.84 30.68
CA LEU A 298 -10.33 -3.90 30.45
C LEU A 298 -9.87 -5.19 31.10
N VAL A 299 -10.81 -5.99 31.61
CA VAL A 299 -10.52 -7.31 32.15
C VAL A 299 -9.83 -8.16 31.09
N ASN A 300 -8.79 -8.90 31.49
CA ASN A 300 -7.93 -9.71 30.62
C ASN A 300 -7.13 -8.95 29.55
N LYS A 301 -7.03 -7.61 29.64
CA LYS A 301 -6.11 -6.82 28.82
C LYS A 301 -4.95 -6.29 29.68
N PRO A 302 -3.71 -6.34 29.19
CA PRO A 302 -2.52 -6.09 30.02
C PRO A 302 -2.25 -4.60 30.27
N SER A 303 -2.93 -3.69 29.57
CA SER A 303 -2.58 -2.27 29.53
C SER A 303 -3.81 -1.38 29.67
N TYR A 304 -3.57 -0.17 30.18
CA TYR A 304 -4.55 0.90 30.14
C TYR A 304 -4.64 1.47 28.73
N ILE A 305 -5.83 1.90 28.36
CA ILE A 305 -6.14 2.53 27.09
C ILE A 305 -6.74 3.90 27.38
N GLU A 306 -6.24 4.90 26.69
CA GLU A 306 -6.81 6.24 26.72
C GLU A 306 -8.08 6.29 25.88
N ILE A 307 -9.14 6.91 26.41
CA ILE A 307 -10.40 7.09 25.71
C ILE A 307 -10.46 8.50 25.13
N PRO A 308 -10.60 8.66 23.81
CA PRO A 308 -10.73 9.98 23.20
C PRO A 308 -12.11 10.61 23.44
N PHE A 309 -12.15 11.94 23.57
CA PHE A 309 -13.39 12.72 23.50
C PHE A 309 -13.85 12.89 22.04
N MET A 310 -15.12 12.61 21.75
CA MET A 310 -15.73 12.86 20.44
C MET A 310 -16.23 14.31 20.31
N GLY A 311 -15.34 15.25 19.97
CA GLY A 311 -15.63 16.63 19.51
C GLY A 311 -16.51 17.50 20.43
N THR A 312 -16.88 18.73 20.07
CA THR A 312 -16.04 19.92 19.87
C THR A 312 -15.89 20.67 21.19
N THR A 313 -14.77 21.36 21.38
CA THR A 313 -14.66 22.49 22.32
C THR A 313 -15.93 23.35 22.26
N GLN A 314 -16.62 23.51 23.40
CA GLN A 314 -17.50 24.66 23.60
C GLN A 314 -16.65 25.86 24.01
#